data_AF-G7LX47-F1
#
_entry.id   AF-G7LX47-F1
#
_cell.length_a   1.000
_cell.length_b   1.000
_cell.length_c   1.000
_cell.angle_alpha   90.00
_cell.angle_beta   90.00
_cell.angle_gamma   90.00
#
_symmetry.space_group_name_H-M   'P 1'
#
loop_
_entity.id
_entity.type
_entity.pdbx_description
1 polymer ?
#
loop_
_entity_poly.entity_id
_entity_poly.type
_entity_poly.pdbx_seq_one_letter_code
_entity_poly.pdbx_strand_id
1 'polypeptide(L)'
;MVRKTEETALSQEEVGQVAEAIEVAVVVLKGKTVKHSGNTYESTNRLEVSESDAARLEKLGFVVRQDALVTAAAEKSAPAVSVTVADGASISKG
;
A
#
# COMPACT_ATOMS: atom_id res chain seq x y z
N MET A 1 49.06 23.00 42.77
CA MET A 1 48.59 23.85 41.66
C MET A 1 47.82 22.95 40.68
N VAL A 2 46.60 22.56 41.06
CA VAL A 2 45.30 22.99 40.52
C VAL A 2 45.07 22.73 39.01
N ARG A 3 44.21 21.72 38.78
CA ARG A 3 43.13 21.58 37.78
C ARG A 3 43.44 21.78 36.28
N LYS A 4 43.23 20.70 35.51
CA LYS A 4 42.53 20.75 34.21
C LYS A 4 41.48 19.65 34.16
N THR A 5 40.30 19.98 34.62
CA THR A 5 39.02 19.46 34.14
C THR A 5 38.51 20.39 33.03
N GLU A 6 37.49 19.95 32.31
CA GLU A 6 36.75 20.65 31.22
C GLU A 6 37.41 20.37 29.84
N GLU A 7 36.69 19.88 28.83
CA GLU A 7 35.40 20.39 28.35
C GLU A 7 34.63 19.34 27.50
N THR A 8 33.41 19.06 27.94
CA THR A 8 32.16 18.90 27.17
C THR A 8 32.26 18.89 25.64
N ALA A 9 31.81 17.79 25.04
CA ALA A 9 30.84 17.87 23.93
C ALA A 9 29.93 16.64 23.98
N LEU A 10 28.74 16.84 24.55
CA LEU A 10 27.55 16.09 24.16
C LEU A 10 27.47 16.12 22.63
N SER A 11 27.34 14.97 22.00
CA SER A 11 26.79 14.88 20.66
C SER A 11 25.88 13.67 20.61
N GLN A 12 24.63 13.99 20.93
CA GLN A 12 23.43 13.41 20.35
C GLN A 12 23.27 11.91 20.58
N GLU A 13 22.51 11.62 21.63
CA GLU A 13 21.39 10.70 21.53
C GLU A 13 20.57 11.02 20.25
N GLU A 14 21.02 10.56 19.09
CA GLU A 14 20.10 10.13 18.06
C GLU A 14 19.70 8.70 18.45
N VAL A 15 18.86 8.62 19.49
CA VAL A 15 17.89 7.53 19.54
C VAL A 15 16.93 7.84 18.40
N GLY A 16 17.38 7.59 17.17
CA GLY A 16 16.52 7.48 16.02
C GLY A 16 15.46 6.51 16.46
N GLN A 17 14.27 7.04 16.72
CA GLN A 17 13.10 6.24 17.01
C GLN A 17 12.98 5.30 15.83
N VAL A 18 13.51 4.09 15.98
CA VAL A 18 12.99 2.90 15.37
C VAL A 18 11.64 2.66 16.04
N ALA A 19 10.74 3.64 15.89
CA ALA A 19 9.33 3.36 15.90
C ALA A 19 9.23 2.21 14.90
N GLU A 20 8.87 1.06 15.43
CA GLU A 20 8.58 -0.14 14.67
C GLU A 20 7.48 0.26 13.69
N ALA A 21 7.90 0.83 12.56
CA ALA A 21 7.01 1.47 11.63
C ALA A 21 6.26 0.29 11.02
N ILE A 22 4.96 0.22 11.28
CA ILE A 22 4.13 -0.83 10.72
C ILE A 22 4.23 -0.67 9.20
N GLU A 23 5.04 -1.53 8.58
CA GLU A 23 5.26 -1.54 7.15
C GLU A 23 4.08 -2.26 6.50
N VAL A 24 3.50 -1.62 5.49
CA VAL A 24 2.36 -2.17 4.75
C VAL A 24 2.75 -2.34 3.29
N ALA A 25 2.27 -3.43 2.71
CA ALA A 25 2.51 -3.74 1.32
C ALA A 25 1.59 -2.92 0.41
N VAL A 26 2.18 -2.12 -0.46
CA VAL A 26 1.48 -1.33 -1.47
C VAL A 26 1.98 -1.67 -2.86
N VAL A 27 1.09 -1.51 -3.85
CA VAL A 27 1.39 -1.73 -5.27
C VAL A 27 1.27 -0.42 -6.01
N VAL A 28 2.31 -0.07 -6.78
CA VAL A 28 2.30 1.13 -7.64
C VAL A 28 1.33 0.91 -8.79
N LEU A 29 0.42 1.85 -9.01
CA LEU A 29 -0.55 1.76 -10.10
C LEU A 29 0.13 1.85 -11.47
N LYS A 30 -0.52 1.25 -12.48
CA LYS A 30 -0.04 1.28 -13.85
C LYS A 30 0.07 2.71 -14.40
N GLY A 31 1.18 3.02 -15.06
CA GLY A 31 1.49 4.35 -15.60
C GLY A 31 1.99 5.35 -14.54
N LYS A 32 2.25 4.89 -13.31
CA LYS A 32 2.75 5.72 -12.22
C LYS A 32 4.14 5.28 -11.78
N THR A 33 4.85 6.23 -11.16
CA THR A 33 6.18 6.07 -10.60
C THR A 33 6.20 6.68 -9.22
N VAL A 34 6.74 5.96 -8.24
CA VAL A 34 6.83 6.40 -6.84
C VAL A 34 8.29 6.50 -6.45
N LYS A 35 8.70 7.62 -5.86
CA LYS A 35 10.03 7.79 -5.29
C LYS A 35 9.93 7.79 -3.77
N HIS A 36 10.51 6.78 -3.13
CA HIS A 36 10.43 6.60 -1.68
C HIS A 36 11.77 6.06 -1.14
N SER A 37 12.23 6.60 -0.02
CA SER A 37 13.47 6.18 0.65
C SER A 37 14.70 6.10 -0.27
N GLY A 38 14.82 7.07 -1.20
CA GLY A 38 15.90 7.13 -2.19
C GLY A 38 15.73 6.20 -3.40
N ASN A 39 14.77 5.27 -3.37
CA ASN A 39 14.49 4.34 -4.44
C ASN A 39 13.36 4.84 -5.35
N THR A 40 13.39 4.42 -6.62
CA THR A 40 12.32 4.70 -7.60
C THR A 40 11.64 3.40 -7.96
N TYR A 41 10.33 3.35 -7.78
CA TYR A 41 9.47 2.19 -8.03
C TYR A 41 8.57 2.50 -9.22
N GLU A 42 8.75 1.74 -10.30
CA GLU A 42 7.93 1.83 -11.50
C GLU A 42 6.61 1.07 -11.34
N SER A 43 5.73 1.21 -12.32
CA SER A 43 4.39 0.62 -12.33
C SER A 43 4.35 -0.87 -12.02
N THR A 44 3.32 -1.31 -11.30
CA THR A 44 3.09 -2.72 -10.91
C THR A 44 4.15 -3.28 -9.97
N ASN A 45 5.03 -2.43 -9.41
CA ASN A 45 5.98 -2.87 -8.40
C ASN A 45 5.32 -2.89 -7.00
N ARG A 46 5.59 -3.94 -6.23
CA ARG A 46 5.22 -4.05 -4.82
C ARG A 46 6.34 -3.45 -4.00
N LEU A 47 6.02 -2.52 -3.11
CA LEU A 47 6.95 -2.03 -2.11
C LEU A 47 6.31 -2.00 -0.73
N GLU A 48 7.16 -2.07 0.27
CA GLU A 48 6.80 -1.97 1.67
C GLU A 48 7.15 -0.55 2.13
N VAL A 49 6.16 0.15 2.68
CA VAL A 49 6.29 1.53 3.16
C VAL A 49 5.60 1.65 4.50
N SER A 50 5.96 2.68 5.26
CA SER A 50 5.24 2.99 6.50
C SER A 50 3.75 3.20 6.24
N GLU A 51 2.89 2.82 7.18
CA GLU A 51 1.44 3.05 7.07
C GLU A 51 1.09 4.52 6.76
N SER A 52 1.85 5.45 7.34
CA SER A 52 1.69 6.89 7.09
C SER A 52 1.99 7.27 5.64
N ASP A 53 3.05 6.69 5.06
CA ASP A 53 3.41 6.91 3.66
C ASP A 53 2.43 6.23 2.71
N ALA A 54 2.00 5.00 3.01
CA ALA A 54 0.97 4.31 2.25
C ALA A 54 -0.30 5.15 2.17
N ALA A 55 -0.79 5.66 3.29
CA ALA A 55 -1.99 6.49 3.32
C ALA A 55 -1.84 7.78 2.50
N ARG A 56 -0.64 8.39 2.49
CA ARG A 56 -0.36 9.56 1.64
C ARG A 56 -0.33 9.21 0.16
N LEU A 57 0.41 8.17 -0.22
CA LEU A 57 0.54 7.72 -1.60
C LEU A 57 -0.80 7.22 -2.18
N GLU A 58 -1.63 6.60 -1.35
CA GLU A 58 -2.98 6.14 -1.68
C GLU A 58 -3.92 7.33 -1.93
N LYS A 59 -3.90 8.36 -1.06
CA LYS A 59 -4.68 9.60 -1.27
C LYS A 59 -4.29 10.35 -2.54
N LEU A 60 -3.01 10.30 -2.92
CA LEU A 60 -2.51 10.86 -4.18
C LEU A 60 -2.82 9.94 -5.38
N GLY A 61 -3.35 8.76 -5.13
CA GLY A 61 -3.70 7.75 -6.13
C GLY A 61 -2.49 7.16 -6.83
N PHE A 62 -1.30 7.16 -6.23
CA PHE A 62 -0.10 6.57 -6.84
C PHE A 62 0.02 5.08 -6.58
N VAL A 63 -0.47 4.64 -5.43
CA VAL A 63 -0.42 3.25 -4.98
C VAL A 63 -1.79 2.80 -4.50
N VAL A 64 -1.92 1.49 -4.33
CA VAL A 64 -3.06 0.85 -3.68
C VAL A 64 -2.54 -0.21 -2.72
N ARG A 65 -3.19 -0.39 -1.58
CA ARG A 65 -2.81 -1.46 -0.64
C ARG A 65 -3.05 -2.82 -1.26
N GLN A 66 -2.13 -3.75 -1.03
CA GLN A 66 -2.25 -5.11 -1.54
C GLN A 66 -3.53 -5.79 -1.03
N ASP A 67 -3.86 -5.66 0.26
CA ASP A 67 -5.08 -6.22 0.84
C ASP A 67 -6.34 -5.71 0.15
N ALA A 68 -6.41 -4.41 -0.18
CA ALA A 68 -7.54 -3.84 -0.91
C ALA A 68 -7.71 -4.46 -2.31
N LEU A 69 -6.60 -4.82 -2.97
CA LEU A 69 -6.66 -5.54 -4.25
C LEU A 69 -7.19 -6.97 -4.09
N VAL A 70 -6.78 -7.67 -3.02
CA VAL A 70 -7.24 -9.03 -2.73
C VAL A 70 -8.74 -9.01 -2.41
N THR A 71 -9.19 -8.09 -1.55
CA THR A 71 -10.61 -7.92 -1.23
C THR A 71 -11.42 -7.57 -2.49
N ALA A 72 -10.98 -6.59 -3.27
CA ALA A 72 -11.66 -6.22 -4.52
C ALA A 72 -11.70 -7.37 -5.53
N ALA A 73 -10.65 -8.20 -5.61
CA ALA A 73 -10.63 -9.39 -6.44
C ALA A 73 -11.61 -10.47 -5.93
N ALA A 74 -11.73 -10.65 -4.61
CA ALA A 74 -12.69 -11.56 -4.00
C ALA A 74 -14.14 -11.09 -4.25
N GLU A 75 -14.42 -9.80 -4.08
CA GLU A 75 -15.73 -9.21 -4.35
C GLU A 75 -16.10 -9.25 -5.84
N LYS A 76 -15.15 -8.97 -6.73
CA LYS A 76 -15.36 -9.06 -8.19
C LYS A 76 -15.52 -10.51 -8.67
N SER A 77 -15.03 -11.47 -7.91
CA SER A 77 -15.18 -12.90 -8.18
C SER A 77 -16.51 -13.47 -7.68
N ALA A 78 -17.35 -12.68 -6.99
CA ALA A 78 -18.75 -13.06 -6.79
C ALA A 78 -19.49 -12.82 -8.11
N PRO A 79 -19.84 -13.86 -8.91
CA PRO A 79 -20.64 -13.66 -10.10
C PRO A 79 -22.01 -13.14 -9.66
N ALA A 80 -22.25 -11.84 -9.82
CA ALA A 80 -23.60 -11.26 -9.84
C ALA A 80 -24.35 -11.65 -11.14
N VAL A 81 -24.16 -12.88 -11.61
CA VAL A 81 -24.84 -13.44 -12.77
C VAL A 81 -26.04 -14.19 -12.23
N SER A 82 -27.06 -13.46 -11.79
CA SER A 82 -28.38 -14.03 -11.64
C SER A 82 -28.89 -14.34 -13.05
N VAL A 83 -28.70 -15.57 -13.50
CA VAL A 83 -29.37 -16.07 -14.71
C VAL A 83 -30.85 -16.20 -14.37
N THR A 84 -31.62 -15.14 -14.60
CA THR A 84 -33.06 -15.24 -14.65
C THR A 84 -33.42 -15.96 -15.94
N VAL A 85 -33.61 -17.28 -15.86
CA VAL A 85 -34.33 -18.03 -16.90
C VAL A 85 -35.79 -17.58 -16.81
N ALA A 86 -36.13 -16.50 -17.51
CA ALA A 86 -37.50 -16.09 -17.69
C ALA A 86 -38.15 -17.04 -18.70
N ASP A 87 -38.94 -17.96 -18.15
CA ASP A 87 -40.25 -18.42 -18.61
C ASP A 87 -40.41 -18.96 -20.05
N GLY A 88 -40.79 -20.23 -20.13
CA GLY A 88 -41.87 -20.64 -21.04
C GLY A 88 -41.60 -20.59 -22.54
N ALA A 89 -40.57 -21.28 -23.04
CA ALA A 89 -40.50 -21.59 -24.48
C ALA A 89 -41.49 -22.71 -24.84
N SER A 90 -42.76 -22.37 -25.05
CA SER A 90 -43.72 -23.25 -25.74
C SER A 90 -43.37 -23.29 -27.24
N ILE A 91 -42.64 -24.32 -27.66
CA ILE A 91 -42.52 -24.66 -29.08
C ILE A 91 -43.69 -25.56 -29.51
N SER A 92 -44.77 -24.93 -29.95
CA SER A 92 -45.77 -25.60 -30.78
C SER A 92 -45.28 -25.56 -32.22
N LYS A 93 -44.94 -26.72 -32.79
CA LYS A 93 -44.78 -26.88 -34.24
C LYS A 93 -45.57 -28.11 -34.67
N GLY A 94 -46.58 -27.83 -35.52
CA GLY A 94 -47.41 -28.70 -36.37
C GLY A 94 -47.41 -30.20 -36.13
#